data_AF-A0A098F6J3-F1
#
_entry.id   AF-A0A098F6J3-F1
#
_cell.length_a   1.000
_cell.length_b   1.000
_cell.length_c   1.000
_cell.angle_alpha   90.00
_cell.angle_beta   90.00
_cell.angle_gamma   90.00
#
_symmetry.space_group_name_H-M   'P 1'
#
loop_
_entity.id
_entity.type
_entity.pdbx_description
1 polymer ?
#
loop_
_entity_poly.entity_id
_entity_poly.type
_entity_poly.pdbx_seq_one_letter_code
_entity_poly.pdbx_strand_id
1 'polypeptide(L)' 'MNITVKVSDLLKKVTELSKDNVDYVEISIFEEEEFLGERIPARISFEAYDGHGGGIDYENLDEVEISPHYKDNFEN' A
#
# COMPACT_ATOMS: atom_id res chain seq x y z
N MET A 1 6.73 -8.32 9.60
CA MET A 1 6.05 -8.83 8.40
C MET A 1 6.52 -8.05 7.20
N ASN A 2 6.58 -8.68 6.03
CA ASN A 2 6.79 -8.04 4.75
C ASN A 2 5.59 -8.35 3.85
N ILE A 3 5.26 -7.44 2.94
CA ILE A 3 4.29 -7.69 1.88
C ILE A 3 4.87 -7.21 0.56
N THR A 4 4.36 -7.74 -0.55
CA THR A 4 4.74 -7.27 -1.88
C THR A 4 3.65 -6.37 -2.45
N VAL A 5 4.02 -5.22 -3.00
CA VAL A 5 3.09 -4.32 -3.70
C VAL A 5 3.64 -4.00 -5.09
N LYS A 6 2.77 -3.57 -6.02
CA LYS A 6 3.23 -3.09 -7.32
C LYS A 6 3.99 -1.78 -7.16
N VAL A 7 5.19 -1.71 -7.74
CA VAL A 7 6.01 -0.49 -7.74
C VAL A 7 5.26 0.70 -8.35
N SER A 8 4.42 0.48 -9.36
CA SER A 8 3.61 1.53 -9.97
C SER A 8 2.60 2.15 -9.00
N ASP A 9 2.01 1.35 -8.12
CA ASP A 9 0.99 1.82 -7.19
C ASP A 9 1.65 2.49 -5.98
N LEU A 10 2.81 1.99 -5.54
CA LEU A 10 3.66 2.68 -4.59
C LEU A 10 4.10 4.06 -5.11
N LEU A 11 4.53 4.17 -6.37
CA LEU A 11 4.91 5.44 -6.98
C LEU A 11 3.74 6.43 -7.04
N LYS A 12 2.54 5.96 -7.41
CA LYS A 12 1.33 6.80 -7.37
C LYS A 12 1.09 7.35 -5.97
N LYS A 13 1.17 6.49 -4.94
CA LYS A 13 0.97 6.89 -3.54
C LYS A 13 1.98 7.93 -3.08
N VAL A 14 3.27 7.73 -3.35
CA VAL A 14 4.31 8.73 -3.03
C VAL A 14 4.10 10.04 -3.79
N THR A 15 3.60 9.97 -5.03
CA THR A 15 3.28 11.16 -5.82
C THR A 15 2.08 11.93 -5.25
N GLU A 16 1.06 11.23 -4.75
CA GLU A 16 -0.09 11.84 -4.06
C GLU A 16 0.37 12.57 -2.78
N LEU A 17 1.11 11.87 -1.90
CA LEU A 17 1.67 12.45 -0.69
C LEU A 17 2.51 13.71 -1.00
N SER A 18 3.38 13.63 -2.00
CA SER A 18 4.20 14.78 -2.39
C SER A 18 3.38 15.96 -2.93
N LYS A 19 2.26 15.71 -3.62
CA LYS A 19 1.38 16.79 -4.13
C LYS A 19 0.63 17.50 -3.03
N ASP A 20 0.29 16.77 -1.98
CA ASP A 20 -0.42 17.31 -0.82
C ASP A 20 0.52 18.06 0.14
N ASN A 21 1.81 18.14 -0.18
CA ASN A 21 2.86 18.79 0.62
C ASN A 21 2.94 18.26 2.05
N VAL A 22 2.69 16.96 2.24
CA VAL A 22 2.91 16.31 3.53
C VAL A 22 4.39 15.93 3.68
N ASP A 23 4.98 16.27 4.82
CA ASP A 23 6.38 15.97 5.12
C ASP A 23 6.58 14.61 5.80
N TYR A 24 5.54 14.13 6.50
CA TYR A 24 5.58 12.90 7.30
C TYR A 24 4.34 12.05 7.04
N VAL A 25 4.57 10.75 6.86
CA VAL A 25 3.54 9.74 6.71
C VAL A 25 3.85 8.57 7.64
N GLU A 26 2.85 8.14 8.40
CA GLU A 26 2.88 6.90 9.15
C GLU A 26 2.47 5.75 8.23
N ILE A 27 3.26 4.68 8.24
CA ILE A 27 3.04 3.51 7.41
C ILE A 27 2.81 2.31 8.33
N SER A 28 1.60 1.75 8.24
CA SER A 28 1.19 0.57 8.98
C SER A 28 1.01 -0.62 8.03
N ILE A 29 1.45 -1.80 8.45
CA ILE A 29 1.28 -3.04 7.68
C ILE A 29 0.29 -3.93 8.42
N PHE A 30 -0.81 -4.29 7.75
CA PHE A 30 -1.86 -5.15 8.28
C PHE A 30 -1.76 -6.55 7.70
N GLU A 31 -1.95 -7.54 8.55
CA GLU A 31 -2.05 -8.95 8.15
C GLU A 31 -3.36 -9.17 7.39
N GLU A 32 -3.39 -10.25 6.61
CA GLU A 32 -4.64 -10.72 6.02
C GLU A 32 -5.65 -11.06 7.12
N GLU A 33 -6.91 -10.66 6.91
CA GLU A 33 -7.98 -10.89 7.87
C GLU A 33 -9.27 -11.33 7.19
N GLU A 34 -10.12 -12.05 7.93
CA GLU A 34 -11.48 -12.36 7.51
C GLU A 34 -12.45 -11.40 8.22
N PHE A 35 -13.19 -10.62 7.45
CA PHE A 35 -14.17 -9.67 7.98
C PHE A 35 -15.52 -9.90 7.33
N LEU A 36 -16.53 -10.19 8.15
CA LEU A 36 -17.90 -10.49 7.68
C LEU A 36 -17.99 -11.62 6.62
N GLY A 37 -17.06 -12.57 6.65
CA GLY A 37 -16.98 -13.68 5.70
C GLY A 37 -16.24 -13.36 4.40
N GLU A 38 -15.66 -12.15 4.27
CA GLU A 38 -14.80 -11.77 3.15
C GLU A 38 -13.34 -11.77 3.59
N ARG A 39 -12.46 -12.32 2.75
CA ARG A 39 -11.01 -12.33 2.97
C ARG A 39 -10.43 -11.02 2.48
N ILE A 40 -9.95 -10.20 3.40
CA ILE A 40 -9.27 -8.94 3.10
C ILE A 40 -7.77 -9.22 3.02
N PRO A 41 -7.10 -8.92 1.89
CA PRO A 41 -5.67 -9.12 1.75
C PRO A 41 -4.85 -8.35 2.80
N ALA A 42 -3.63 -8.83 3.05
CA ALA A 42 -2.64 -8.02 3.75
C ALA A 42 -2.42 -6.71 3.00
N ARG A 43 -2.16 -5.61 3.72
CA ARG A 43 -2.17 -4.27 3.11
C ARG A 43 -1.25 -3.29 3.83
N ILE A 44 -0.81 -2.26 3.10
CA ILE A 44 -0.13 -1.09 3.64
C ILE A 44 -1.13 0.06 3.77
N SER A 45 -1.25 0.65 4.95
CA SER A 45 -1.98 1.89 5.19
C SER A 45 -1.02 3.08 5.31
N PHE A 46 -1.50 4.24 4.92
CA PHE A 46 -0.77 5.51 4.93
C PHE A 46 -1.63 6.58 5.60
N GLU A 47 -1.16 7.08 6.74
CA GLU A 47 -1.78 8.18 7.47
C GLU A 47 -0.78 9.34 7.56
N ALA A 48 -1.05 10.45 6.87
CA ALA A 48 -0.13 11.59 6.84
C ALA A 48 -0.50 12.64 7.88
N TYR A 49 0.52 13.34 8.37
CA TYR A 49 0.33 14.42 9.34
C TYR A 49 0.01 15.73 8.61
N ASP A 50 -1.11 16.37 8.97
CA ASP A 50 -1.55 17.64 8.34
C ASP A 50 -0.83 18.89 8.87
N GLY A 51 0.04 18.73 9.87
CA GLY A 51 0.76 19.83 10.52
C GLY A 51 -0.05 20.64 11.54
N HIS A 52 -1.32 20.28 11.76
CA HIS A 52 -2.27 20.95 12.66
C HIS A 52 -2.82 20.04 13.76
N GLY A 53 -2.25 18.85 13.91
CA GLY A 53 -2.65 17.85 14.90
C GLY A 53 -3.73 16.90 14.41
N GLY A 54 -4.04 16.91 13.12
CA GLY A 54 -4.90 15.95 12.44
C GLY A 54 -4.11 14.97 11.56
N GLY A 55 -4.84 13.98 11.04
CA GLY A 55 -4.35 12.97 10.11
C GLY A 55 -5.11 13.05 8.77
N ILE A 56 -4.42 12.72 7.68
CA ILE A 56 -5.00 12.53 6.35
C ILE A 56 -4.85 11.05 6.00
N ASP A 57 -5.99 10.37 5.89
CA ASP A 57 -6.03 8.96 5.50
C ASP A 57 -5.96 8.82 3.98
N TYR A 58 -5.02 8.01 3.51
CA TYR A 58 -4.90 7.66 2.09
C TYR A 58 -5.38 6.24 1.84
N GLU A 59 -5.78 5.97 0.59
CA GLU A 59 -6.12 4.61 0.17
C GLU A 59 -4.96 3.62 0.39
N ASN A 60 -5.29 2.43 0.88
CA ASN A 60 -4.36 1.35 1.15
C ASN A 60 -3.74 0.79 -0.15
N LEU A 61 -2.58 0.14 0.00
CA LEU A 61 -2.02 -0.72 -1.04
C LEU A 61 -2.13 -2.17 -0.61
N ASP A 62 -2.95 -2.93 -1.32
CA ASP A 62 -3.11 -4.36 -1.08
C ASP A 62 -1.89 -5.14 -1.53
N GLU A 63 -1.61 -6.24 -0.82
CA GLU A 63 -0.61 -7.20 -1.19
C GLU A 63 -0.91 -7.82 -2.56
N VAL A 64 0.15 -8.03 -3.34
CA VAL A 64 0.11 -8.83 -4.55
C VAL A 64 0.96 -10.08 -4.38
N GLU A 65 0.35 -11.23 -4.59
CA GLU A 65 1.09 -12.47 -4.75
C GLU A 65 1.80 -12.46 -6.11
N ILE A 66 3.12 -12.69 -6.09
CA ILE A 66 3.93 -12.68 -7.30
C ILE A 66 4.83 -13.90 -7.35
N SER A 67 4.92 -14.50 -8.54
CA SER A 67 5.84 -15.61 -8.78
C SER A 67 7.30 -15.10 -8.72
N PRO A 68 8.24 -15.88 -8.18
CA PRO A 68 9.68 -15.62 -8.34
C PRO A 68 10.10 -15.49 -9.82
N HIS A 69 9.32 -16.07 -10.74
CA HIS A 69 9.52 -16.10 -12.18
C HIS A 69 8.65 -15.10 -12.94
N TYR A 70 8.19 -14.01 -12.30
CA TYR A 70 7.19 -13.08 -12.89
C TYR A 70 7.63 -12.34 -14.18
N LYS A 71 8.91 -12.45 -14.56
CA LYS A 71 9.47 -11.90 -15.80
C LYS A 71 9.82 -12.97 -16.83
N ASP A 72 9.60 -14.24 -16.51
CA ASP A 72 9.85 -15.32 -17.45
C ASP A 72 8.73 -15.27 -18.50
N ASN A 73 9.09 -14.82 -19.70
CA ASN A 73 8.19 -14.83 -20.85
C ASN A 73 7.92 -16.30 -21.23
N PHE A 74 6.79 -16.86 -20.81
CA PHE A 74 6.29 -18.07 -21.45
C PHE A 74 5.71 -17.67 -22.80
N GLU A 75 6.56 -17.67 -23.83
CA GLU A 75 6.11 -17.72 -25.22
C GLU A 75 5.38 -19.07 -25.41
N ASN A 76 4.05 -19.00 -25.58
CA ASN A 76 3.23 -20.08 -26.12
C ASN A 76 2.96 -19.81 -27.60
#